data_AF-C3S7C7-F1
#
_entry.id   AF-C3S7C7-F1
#
_cell.length_a   1.000
_cell.length_b   1.000
_cell.length_c   1.000
_cell.angle_alpha   90.00
_cell.angle_beta   90.00
_cell.angle_gamma   90.00
#
_symmetry.space_group_name_H-M   'P 1'
#
loop_
_entity.id
_entity.type
_entity.pdbx_description
1 polymer ?
#
loop_
_entity_poly.entity_id
_entity_poly.type
_entity_poly.pdbx_seq_one_letter_code
_entity_poly.pdbx_strand_id
1 'polypeptide(L)' 'IPVLPNFSWIKPCVSAKDIVYIGLRDVDPEEHHILTLLGVKGYSMTEVDRLGISKVMEETCDYIFSK' A
#
# COMPACT_ATOMS: atom_id res chain seq x y z
N ILE A 1 1.74 17.70 -6.70
CA ILE A 1 2.14 16.76 -7.77
C ILE A 1 2.52 17.62 -8.97
N PRO A 2 3.77 17.54 -9.47
CA PRO A 2 4.16 18.29 -10.65
C PRO A 2 3.35 17.82 -11.86
N VAL A 3 2.90 18.75 -12.70
CA VAL A 3 2.17 18.43 -13.92
C VAL A 3 3.18 17.96 -14.97
N LEU A 4 3.13 16.68 -15.32
CA LEU A 4 3.96 16.11 -16.37
C LEU A 4 3.28 16.24 -17.73
N PRO A 5 4.00 16.64 -18.80
CA PRO A 5 3.44 16.63 -20.14
C PRO A 5 3.01 15.20 -20.52
N ASN A 6 1.86 15.07 -21.18
CA ASN A 6 1.22 13.81 -21.63
C ASN A 6 0.48 12.97 -20.55
N PHE A 7 0.41 13.42 -19.29
CA PHE A 7 -0.30 12.71 -18.21
C PHE A 7 -1.63 13.36 -17.78
N SER A 8 -2.10 14.37 -18.52
CA SER A 8 -3.31 15.15 -18.18
C SER A 8 -4.62 14.35 -18.20
N TRP A 9 -4.63 13.19 -18.85
CA TRP A 9 -5.79 12.29 -18.91
C TRP A 9 -5.95 11.43 -17.65
N ILE A 10 -4.89 11.29 -16.84
CA ILE A 10 -4.93 10.50 -15.61
C ILE A 10 -5.62 11.31 -14.52
N LYS A 11 -6.69 10.74 -13.96
CA LYS A 11 -7.40 11.29 -12.80
C LYS A 11 -7.15 10.36 -11.61
N PRO A 12 -6.47 10.82 -10.55
CA PRO A 12 -6.33 10.03 -9.32
C PRO A 12 -7.72 9.64 -8.79
N CYS A 13 -7.95 8.35 -8.62
CA CYS A 13 -9.26 7.81 -8.23
C CYS A 13 -9.21 6.92 -6.98
N VAL A 14 -8.01 6.67 -6.43
CA VAL A 14 -7.79 5.81 -5.27
C VAL A 14 -7.10 6.63 -4.18
N SER A 15 -7.63 6.55 -2.96
CA SER A 15 -6.99 7.14 -1.78
C SER A 15 -5.88 6.24 -1.26
N ALA A 16 -4.83 6.82 -0.67
CA ALA A 16 -3.76 6.08 -0.01
C ALA A 16 -4.26 5.18 1.15
N LYS A 17 -5.42 5.50 1.73
CA LYS A 17 -6.05 4.69 2.79
C LYS A 17 -6.84 3.50 2.25
N ASP A 18 -7.15 3.49 0.95
CA ASP A 18 -7.96 2.45 0.31
C ASP A 18 -7.08 1.43 -0.43
N ILE A 19 -5.78 1.39 -0.12
CA ILE A 19 -4.81 0.45 -0.69
C ILE A 19 -4.00 -0.22 0.43
N VAL A 20 -3.73 -1.51 0.27
CA VAL A 20 -2.83 -2.30 1.13
C VAL A 20 -1.84 -3.05 0.26
N TYR A 21 -0.55 -2.98 0.58
CA TYR A 21 0.48 -3.76 -0.08
C TYR A 21 0.76 -5.07 0.68
N ILE A 22 0.95 -6.18 -0.03
CA ILE A 22 1.25 -7.48 0.58
C ILE A 22 2.46 -8.09 -0.10
N GLY A 23 3.44 -8.55 0.68
CA GLY A 23 4.65 -9.18 0.18
C GLY A 23 5.71 -8.20 -0.30
N LEU A 24 5.80 -7.01 0.31
CA LEU A 24 6.88 -6.07 0.01
C LEU A 24 8.24 -6.72 0.33
N ARG A 25 9.15 -6.73 -0.65
CA ARG A 25 10.49 -7.36 -0.51
C ARG A 25 11.61 -6.39 -0.83
N ASP A 26 11.42 -5.56 -1.85
CA ASP A 26 12.39 -4.57 -2.29
C ASP A 26 11.64 -3.25 -2.37
N VAL A 27 11.95 -2.35 -1.43
CA VAL A 27 11.27 -1.06 -1.29
C VAL A 27 12.37 -0.03 -1.12
N ASP A 28 12.40 0.94 -2.02
CA ASP A 28 13.40 2.00 -1.97
C ASP A 28 13.19 2.88 -0.74
N PRO A 29 14.24 3.53 -0.19
CA PRO A 29 14.11 4.40 0.98
C PRO A 29 13.07 5.51 0.79
N GLU A 30 12.95 6.05 -0.43
CA GLU A 30 11.96 7.09 -0.75
C GLU A 30 10.53 6.53 -0.80
N GLU A 31 10.33 5.33 -1.34
CA GLU A 31 9.03 4.66 -1.34
C GLU A 31 8.59 4.34 0.08
N HIS A 32 9.50 3.80 0.90
CA HIS A 32 9.24 3.53 2.30
C HIS A 32 8.83 4.81 3.05
N HIS A 33 9.50 5.93 2.76
CA HIS A 33 9.15 7.23 3.32
C HIS A 33 7.74 7.67 2.91
N ILE A 34 7.38 7.54 1.62
CA ILE A 34 6.06 7.89 1.09
C ILE A 34 4.96 7.01 1.71
N LEU A 35 5.18 5.70 1.80
CA LEU A 35 4.23 4.76 2.42
C LEU A 35 3.97 5.13 3.88
N THR A 36 5.03 5.43 4.63
CA THR A 36 4.95 5.85 6.03
C THR A 36 4.24 7.20 6.17
N LEU A 37 4.59 8.19 5.33
CA LEU A 37 4.03 9.53 5.35
C LEU A 37 2.52 9.54 5.05
N LEU A 38 2.10 8.75 4.06
CA LEU A 38 0.71 8.64 3.65
C LEU A 38 -0.11 7.68 4.51
N GLY A 39 0.54 6.95 5.44
CA GLY A 39 -0.10 5.95 6.28
C GLY A 39 -0.66 4.77 5.49
N VAL A 40 0.00 4.43 4.37
CA VAL A 40 -0.39 3.28 3.56
C VAL A 40 -0.05 2.01 4.33
N LYS A 41 -1.03 1.13 4.50
CA LYS A 41 -0.80 -0.13 5.19
C LYS A 41 -0.08 -1.09 4.25
N GLY A 42 0.95 -1.75 4.74
CA GLY A 42 1.74 -2.69 3.96
C GLY A 42 2.26 -3.84 4.82
N TYR A 43 2.39 -5.02 4.23
CA TYR A 43 3.00 -6.19 4.84
C TYR A 43 4.21 -6.60 3.99
N SER A 44 5.38 -6.66 4.62
CA SER A 44 6.60 -7.21 4.03
C SER A 44 6.53 -8.73 3.92
N MET A 45 7.38 -9.33 3.09
CA MET A 45 7.51 -10.79 3.02
C MET A 45 7.84 -11.40 4.39
N THR A 46 8.67 -10.74 5.19
CA THR A 46 9.00 -11.17 6.56
C THR A 46 7.75 -11.20 7.46
N GLU A 47 6.85 -10.23 7.32
CA GLU A 47 5.61 -10.18 8.09
C GLU A 47 4.61 -11.23 7.60
N VAL A 48 4.53 -11.46 6.29
CA VAL A 48 3.71 -12.53 5.71
C VAL A 48 4.18 -13.89 6.20
N ASP A 49 5.49 -14.14 6.24
CA ASP A 49 6.05 -15.40 6.74
C ASP A 49 5.81 -15.57 8.25
N ARG A 50 5.84 -14.47 9.03
CA ARG A 50 5.61 -14.49 10.48
C ARG A 50 4.13 -14.68 10.86
N LEU A 51 3.23 -14.00 10.17
CA LEU A 51 1.79 -13.98 10.47
C LEU A 51 1.03 -15.09 9.74
N GLY A 52 1.58 -15.58 8.62
CA GLY A 52 0.91 -16.46 7.69
C GLY A 52 -0.04 -15.69 6.76
N ILE A 53 -0.09 -16.12 5.48
CA ILE A 53 -0.89 -15.44 4.45
C ILE A 53 -2.38 -15.37 4.80
N SER A 54 -2.92 -16.38 5.49
CA SER A 54 -4.33 -16.39 5.90
C SER A 54 -4.66 -15.23 6.84
N LYS A 55 -3.78 -14.93 7.81
CA LYS A 55 -4.00 -13.86 8.77
C LYS A 55 -3.84 -12.48 8.15
N VAL A 56 -2.83 -12.33 7.28
CA VAL A 56 -2.60 -11.10 6.52
C VAL A 56 -3.81 -10.76 5.65
N MET A 57 -4.40 -11.75 4.98
CA MET A 57 -5.60 -11.52 4.16
C MET A 57 -6.82 -11.17 4.99
N GLU A 58 -7.03 -11.81 6.15
CA GLU A 58 -8.10 -11.45 7.09
C GLU A 58 -7.98 -9.98 7.52
N GLU A 59 -6.80 -9.58 8.01
CA GLU A 59 -6.57 -8.19 8.45
C GLU A 59 -6.67 -7.17 7.31
N THR A 60 -6.31 -7.56 6.09
CA THR A 60 -6.42 -6.71 4.90
C THR A 60 -7.87 -6.50 4.52
N CYS A 61 -8.67 -7.58 4.49
CA CYS A 61 -10.10 -7.50 4.23
C CYS A 61 -10.79 -6.65 5.31
N ASP A 62 -10.47 -6.88 6.59
CA ASP A 62 -11.02 -6.07 7.67
C ASP A 62 -10.65 -4.58 7.51
N TYR A 63 -9.41 -4.27 7.15
CA TYR A 63 -8.99 -2.88 6.95
C TYR A 63 -9.73 -2.18 5.80
N ILE A 64 -9.93 -2.86 4.66
CA ILE A 64 -10.56 -2.28 3.47
C ILE A 64 -12.10 -2.24 3.59
N PHE A 65 -12.70 -3.30 4.13
CA PHE A 65 -14.15 -3.48 4.15
C PHE A 65 -14.84 -3.07 5.44
N SER A 66 -14.11 -2.84 6.54
CA SER A 66 -14.70 -2.36 7.81
C SER A 66 -15.04 -0.85 7.79
N LYS A 67 -15.53 -0.36 6.65
CA LYS A 67 -16.08 0.98 6.45
C LYS A 67 -17.59 0.94 6.42
#